data_AF-A0A948MXJ2-F1
#
_entry.id   AF-A0A948MXJ2-F1
#
_cell.length_a   1.000
_cell.length_b   1.000
_cell.length_c   1.000
_cell.angle_alpha   90.00
_cell.angle_beta   90.00
_cell.angle_gamma   90.00
#
_symmetry.space_group_name_H-M   'P 1'
#
loop_
_entity.id
_entity.type
_entity.pdbx_description
1 polymer ?
#
loop_
_entity_poly.entity_id
_entity_poly.type
_entity_poly.pdbx_seq_one_letter_code
_entity_poly.pdbx_strand_id
1 'polypeptide(L)'
;MTDATLKTTPLNANHRRRGARMVGFGGYDMPVQYEGVLAEHRWTREHAGLFDVSHMGQARITGADAIAQFERFVPGDYQALKAGKQKYSLLLNDRGGILDDLMAGKPDHDGLYVVVNAGNKDADFAHLRANLSGDATLKVLDDRALLAIQGPEAAEVMAQHEPVLAE
;
A
#
# COMPACT_ATOMS: atom_id res chain seq x y z
N MET A 1 -27.27 -3.93 -3.02
CA MET A 1 -25.97 -3.69 -3.66
C MET A 1 -26.15 -2.47 -4.52
N THR A 2 -25.77 -1.30 -4.03
CA THR A 2 -25.81 -0.07 -4.83
C THR A 2 -24.78 -0.22 -5.94
N ASP A 3 -25.21 0.03 -7.17
CA ASP A 3 -24.49 -0.13 -8.44
C ASP A 3 -23.42 0.97 -8.60
N ALA A 4 -22.54 1.08 -7.60
CA ALA A 4 -21.44 2.04 -7.65
C ALA A 4 -20.43 1.55 -8.68
N THR A 5 -20.14 2.39 -9.69
CA THR A 5 -19.10 2.11 -10.67
C THR A 5 -17.77 1.88 -9.96
N LEU A 6 -17.23 0.66 -10.06
CA LEU A 6 -15.98 0.27 -9.41
C LEU A 6 -14.80 1.01 -10.07
N LYS A 7 -13.85 1.45 -9.24
CA LYS A 7 -12.56 1.99 -9.71
C LYS A 7 -11.71 0.85 -10.30
N THR A 8 -10.79 1.16 -11.22
CA THR A 8 -9.90 0.15 -11.84
C THR A 8 -8.43 0.46 -11.55
N THR A 9 -7.60 -0.59 -11.42
CA THR A 9 -6.13 -0.45 -11.37
C THR A 9 -5.54 -0.31 -12.79
N PRO A 10 -4.29 0.17 -12.94
CA PRO A 10 -3.61 0.19 -14.24
C PRO A 10 -3.50 -1.19 -14.90
N LEU A 11 -3.57 -2.28 -14.13
CA LEU A 11 -3.44 -3.65 -14.63
C LEU A 11 -4.79 -4.35 -14.89
N ASN A 12 -5.92 -3.70 -14.66
CA ASN A 12 -7.25 -4.30 -14.81
C ASN A 12 -7.47 -4.98 -16.17
N ALA A 13 -7.12 -4.30 -17.27
CA ALA A 13 -7.24 -4.87 -18.62
C ALA A 13 -6.36 -6.12 -18.82
N ASN A 14 -5.16 -6.14 -18.21
CA ASN A 14 -4.27 -7.30 -18.26
C ASN A 14 -4.84 -8.49 -17.47
N HIS A 15 -5.43 -8.24 -16.30
CA HIS A 15 -6.10 -9.27 -15.50
C HIS A 15 -7.22 -9.96 -16.28
N ARG A 16 -8.09 -9.17 -16.92
CA ARG A 16 -9.17 -9.67 -17.77
C ARG A 16 -8.66 -10.49 -18.94
N ARG A 17 -7.60 -10.01 -19.62
CA ARG A 17 -6.97 -10.74 -20.74
C ARG A 17 -6.38 -12.08 -20.30
N ARG A 18 -5.92 -12.18 -19.04
CA ARG A 18 -5.41 -13.42 -18.43
C ARG A 18 -6.51 -14.32 -17.85
N GLY A 19 -7.78 -13.98 -18.02
CA GLY A 19 -8.90 -14.79 -17.57
C GLY A 19 -9.18 -14.71 -16.07
N ALA A 20 -8.71 -13.66 -15.39
CA ALA A 20 -8.98 -13.50 -13.96
C ALA A 20 -10.48 -13.35 -13.70
N ARG A 21 -10.95 -13.97 -12.63
CA ARG A 21 -12.28 -13.71 -12.08
C ARG A 21 -12.24 -12.38 -11.33
N MET A 22 -12.96 -11.39 -11.85
CA MET A 22 -13.00 -10.04 -11.27
C MET A 22 -14.16 -9.89 -10.27
N VAL A 23 -13.93 -9.19 -9.16
CA VAL A 23 -14.92 -8.89 -8.12
C VAL A 23 -14.75 -7.48 -7.58
N GLY A 24 -15.82 -6.94 -6.97
CA GLY A 24 -15.72 -5.71 -6.18
C GLY A 24 -15.00 -5.95 -4.86
N PHE A 25 -13.88 -5.25 -4.64
CA PHE A 25 -13.10 -5.31 -3.40
C PHE A 25 -12.58 -3.91 -3.04
N GLY A 26 -12.93 -3.39 -1.86
CA GLY A 26 -12.49 -2.06 -1.41
C GLY A 26 -12.89 -0.90 -2.35
N GLY A 27 -13.99 -1.03 -3.10
CA GLY A 27 -14.42 -0.06 -4.11
C GLY A 27 -13.71 -0.18 -5.47
N TYR A 28 -12.89 -1.22 -5.66
CA TYR A 28 -12.16 -1.51 -6.88
C TYR A 28 -12.64 -2.80 -7.55
N ASP A 29 -12.51 -2.86 -8.87
CA ASP A 29 -12.69 -4.06 -9.68
C ASP A 29 -11.36 -4.84 -9.75
N MET A 30 -11.25 -5.87 -8.92
CA MET A 30 -10.00 -6.58 -8.63
C MET A 30 -10.07 -8.07 -8.99
N PRO A 31 -8.95 -8.69 -9.42
CA PRO A 31 -8.87 -10.13 -9.64
C PRO A 31 -8.90 -10.89 -8.30
N VAL A 32 -9.87 -11.78 -8.11
CA VAL A 32 -9.93 -12.65 -6.92
C VAL A 32 -9.19 -13.97 -7.10
N GLN A 33 -9.10 -14.46 -8.34
CA GLN A 33 -8.36 -15.67 -8.72
C GLN A 33 -8.19 -15.75 -10.25
N TYR A 34 -7.25 -16.56 -10.71
CA TYR A 34 -6.97 -16.93 -12.10
C TYR A 34 -7.20 -18.42 -12.33
N GLU A 35 -6.56 -19.28 -11.53
CA GLU A 35 -6.60 -20.75 -11.63
C GLU A 35 -7.32 -21.39 -10.44
N GLY A 36 -7.55 -20.61 -9.37
CA GLY A 36 -8.31 -20.99 -8.19
C GLY A 36 -7.57 -20.66 -6.91
N VAL A 37 -8.29 -20.14 -5.90
CA VAL A 37 -7.71 -19.66 -4.64
C VAL A 37 -6.76 -20.68 -3.98
N LEU A 38 -7.12 -21.96 -3.95
CA LEU A 38 -6.28 -22.98 -3.30
C LEU A 38 -5.00 -23.27 -4.07
N ALA A 39 -5.06 -23.28 -5.40
CA ALA A 39 -3.89 -23.49 -6.26
C ALA A 39 -2.92 -22.30 -6.14
N GLU A 40 -3.43 -21.07 -6.22
CA GLU A 40 -2.64 -19.84 -6.08
C GLU A 40 -2.02 -19.68 -4.68
N HIS A 41 -2.74 -20.09 -3.64
CA HIS A 41 -2.21 -20.13 -2.27
C HIS A 41 -1.01 -21.08 -2.17
N ARG A 42 -1.14 -22.31 -2.67
CA ARG A 42 -0.05 -23.30 -2.67
C ARG A 42 1.12 -22.82 -3.50
N TRP A 43 0.85 -22.29 -4.70
CA TRP A 43 1.87 -21.70 -5.56
C TRP A 43 2.68 -20.64 -4.82
N THR A 44 2.03 -19.68 -4.13
CA THR A 44 2.74 -18.62 -3.39
C THR A 44 3.55 -19.16 -2.20
N ARG A 45 3.17 -20.32 -1.65
CA ARG A 45 3.91 -20.97 -0.55
C ARG A 45 5.12 -21.74 -1.04
N GLU A 46 5.03 -22.33 -2.23
CA GLU A 46 6.05 -23.20 -2.83
C GLU A 46 6.98 -22.45 -3.79
N HIS A 47 6.50 -21.36 -4.40
CA HIS A 47 7.12 -20.58 -5.47
C HIS A 47 6.87 -19.06 -5.30
N ALA A 48 7.20 -18.25 -6.29
CA ALA A 48 6.88 -16.82 -6.32
C ALA A 48 5.48 -16.52 -6.89
N GLY A 49 4.60 -15.92 -6.08
CA GLY A 49 3.31 -15.36 -6.48
C GLY A 49 3.38 -13.84 -6.66
N LEU A 50 2.72 -13.31 -7.71
CA LEU A 50 2.63 -11.88 -7.99
C LEU A 50 1.20 -11.37 -7.76
N PHE A 51 1.07 -10.29 -6.98
CA PHE A 51 -0.18 -9.69 -6.60
C PHE A 51 -0.25 -8.23 -7.04
N ASP A 52 -1.35 -7.84 -7.69
CA ASP A 52 -1.69 -6.45 -7.92
C ASP A 52 -2.39 -5.87 -6.68
N VAL A 53 -1.65 -5.08 -5.92
CA VAL A 53 -2.15 -4.36 -4.74
C VAL A 53 -2.25 -2.85 -4.99
N SER A 54 -2.33 -2.43 -6.26
CA SER A 54 -2.41 -1.02 -6.66
C SER A 54 -3.68 -0.30 -6.21
N HIS A 55 -4.66 -1.03 -5.68
CA HIS A 55 -5.89 -0.47 -5.10
C HIS A 55 -5.63 0.21 -3.74
N MET A 56 -4.55 -0.15 -3.04
CA MET A 56 -4.14 0.48 -1.78
C MET A 56 -3.91 1.99 -1.97
N GLY A 57 -4.15 2.76 -0.91
CA GLY A 57 -3.84 4.19 -0.92
C GLY A 57 -2.35 4.42 -0.73
N GLN A 58 -1.70 5.11 -1.66
CA GLN A 58 -0.28 5.46 -1.58
C GLN A 58 -0.14 6.97 -1.41
N ALA A 59 0.64 7.43 -0.43
CA ALA A 59 0.88 8.84 -0.19
C ALA A 59 2.31 9.13 0.27
N ARG A 60 2.73 10.39 0.08
CA ARG A 60 3.95 10.96 0.64
C ARG A 60 3.60 12.05 1.63
N ILE A 61 4.22 11.99 2.81
CA ILE A 61 4.16 13.03 3.82
C ILE A 61 5.53 13.70 3.90
N THR A 62 5.60 14.99 3.58
CA THR A 62 6.83 15.78 3.51
C THR A 62 6.66 17.12 4.22
N GLY A 63 7.75 17.86 4.40
CA GLY A 63 7.77 19.19 5.04
C GLY A 63 8.43 19.21 6.42
N ALA A 64 8.62 20.41 6.97
CA ALA A 64 9.17 20.58 8.31
C ALA A 64 8.26 19.91 9.36
N ASP A 65 8.87 19.22 10.32
CA ASP A 65 8.20 18.50 11.41
C ASP A 65 7.16 17.44 10.99
N ALA A 66 7.08 17.09 9.70
CA ALA A 66 6.01 16.24 9.19
C ALA A 66 6.00 14.83 9.83
N ILE A 67 7.19 14.30 10.16
CA ILE A 67 7.33 13.02 10.87
C ILE A 67 6.79 13.14 12.30
N ALA A 68 7.18 14.18 13.05
CA ALA A 68 6.71 14.40 14.41
C ALA A 68 5.18 14.63 14.45
N GLN A 69 4.63 15.32 13.44
CA GLN A 69 3.19 15.48 13.31
C GLN A 69 2.48 14.16 12.98
N PHE A 70 3.05 13.34 12.11
CA PHE A 70 2.52 12.00 11.80
C PHE A 70 2.50 11.08 13.03
N GLU A 71 3.54 11.10 13.85
CA GLU A 71 3.66 10.32 15.10
C GLU A 71 2.57 10.61 16.13
N ARG A 72 1.84 11.72 16.01
CA ARG A 72 0.66 12.00 16.86
C ARG A 72 -0.50 11.04 16.61
N PHE A 73 -0.57 10.45 15.41
CA PHE A 73 -1.69 9.64 14.95
C PHE A 73 -1.34 8.15 14.83
N VAL A 74 -0.09 7.78 15.09
CA VAL A 74 0.38 6.40 14.97
C VAL A 74 1.19 5.98 16.19
N PRO A 75 1.03 4.75 16.71
CA PRO A 75 1.89 4.25 17.76
C PRO A 75 3.23 3.80 17.14
N GLY A 76 4.21 4.70 17.11
CA GLY A 76 5.57 4.36 16.68
C GLY A 76 6.51 5.55 16.56
N ASP A 77 7.80 5.28 16.74
CA ASP A 77 8.88 6.25 16.50
C ASP A 77 9.40 6.12 15.05
N TYR A 78 8.95 7.03 14.20
CA TYR A 78 9.36 7.22 12.81
C TYR A 78 10.52 8.20 12.66
N GLN A 79 10.82 9.03 13.65
CA GLN A 79 12.03 9.85 13.67
C GLN A 79 13.27 8.95 13.67
N ALA A 80 13.31 7.92 14.53
CA ALA A 80 14.37 6.93 14.59
C ALA A 80 14.36 5.91 13.45
N LEU A 81 13.33 5.92 12.58
CA LEU A 81 13.27 5.02 11.43
C LEU A 81 14.40 5.36 10.45
N LYS A 82 15.28 4.38 10.19
CA LYS A 82 16.40 4.50 9.26
C LYS A 82 15.90 4.54 7.81
N ALA A 83 16.69 5.13 6.93
CA ALA A 83 16.42 5.08 5.49
C ALA A 83 16.35 3.63 4.97
N GLY A 84 15.50 3.41 3.96
CA GLY A 84 15.20 2.09 3.41
C GLY A 84 14.42 1.17 4.35
N LYS A 85 13.96 1.66 5.51
CA LYS A 85 13.17 0.87 6.46
C LYS A 85 11.71 1.31 6.45
N GLN A 86 10.86 0.36 6.83
CA GLN A 86 9.41 0.50 6.94
C GLN A 86 8.92 -0.15 8.23
N LYS A 87 7.76 0.29 8.71
CA LYS A 87 7.06 -0.24 9.88
C LYS A 87 5.58 -0.43 9.54
N TYR A 88 5.01 -1.48 10.11
CA TYR A 88 3.57 -1.64 10.26
C TYR A 88 3.11 -0.83 11.48
N SER A 89 1.95 -0.18 11.38
CA SER A 89 1.37 0.58 12.48
C SER A 89 -0.15 0.71 12.35
N LEU A 90 -0.75 1.40 13.31
CA LEU A 90 -2.18 1.69 13.36
C LEU A 90 -2.37 3.19 13.17
N LEU A 91 -3.39 3.60 12.42
CA LEU A 91 -3.86 4.96 12.40
C LEU A 91 -4.91 5.14 13.51
N LEU A 92 -4.69 6.11 14.40
CA LEU A 92 -5.51 6.34 15.58
C LEU A 92 -6.22 7.70 15.48
N ASN A 93 -7.44 7.76 16.01
CA ASN A 93 -8.11 9.03 16.28
C ASN A 93 -7.63 9.66 17.60
N ASP A 94 -8.10 10.88 17.88
CA ASP A 94 -7.71 11.67 19.07
C ASP A 94 -8.07 11.01 20.42
N ARG A 95 -8.90 9.96 20.41
CA ARG A 95 -9.28 9.18 21.60
C ARG A 95 -8.51 7.85 21.70
N GLY A 96 -7.54 7.62 20.82
CA GLY A 96 -6.76 6.38 20.74
C GLY A 96 -7.51 5.21 20.10
N GLY A 97 -8.68 5.43 19.51
CA GLY A 97 -9.41 4.40 18.78
C GLY A 97 -8.81 4.18 17.38
N ILE A 98 -8.77 2.93 16.93
CA ILE A 98 -8.21 2.56 15.62
C ILE A 98 -9.15 3.00 14.50
N LEU A 99 -8.59 3.70 13.52
CA LEU A 99 -9.23 4.09 12.26
C LEU A 99 -8.89 3.11 11.14
N ASP A 100 -7.60 2.79 10.98
CA ASP A 100 -7.07 1.85 9.98
C ASP A 100 -5.74 1.25 10.47
N ASP A 101 -5.20 0.26 9.76
CA ASP A 101 -3.79 -0.12 9.82
C ASP A 101 -3.03 0.35 8.57
N LEU A 102 -1.72 0.55 8.69
CA LEU A 102 -0.91 1.08 7.61
C LEU A 102 0.53 0.59 7.63
N MET A 103 1.20 0.73 6.48
CA MET A 103 2.65 0.65 6.37
C MET A 103 3.20 2.06 6.15
N ALA A 104 4.23 2.44 6.89
CA ALA A 104 4.95 3.70 6.66
C ALA A 104 6.47 3.49 6.67
N GLY A 105 7.19 4.18 5.79
CA GLY A 105 8.63 3.99 5.60
C GLY A 105 9.35 5.17 4.97
N LYS A 106 10.69 5.06 4.88
CA LYS A 106 11.57 6.07 4.26
C LYS A 106 12.34 5.46 3.07
N PRO A 107 11.67 5.08 1.97
CA PRO A 107 12.33 4.35 0.88
C PRO A 107 13.36 5.19 0.12
N ASP A 108 13.12 6.49 -0.07
CA ASP A 108 13.86 7.35 -1.01
C ASP A 108 14.33 8.69 -0.39
N HIS A 109 14.48 8.75 0.95
CA HIS A 109 14.90 9.94 1.73
C HIS A 109 14.01 11.18 1.60
N ASP A 110 12.94 11.13 0.81
CA ASP A 110 12.03 12.24 0.56
C ASP A 110 10.74 12.07 1.37
N GLY A 111 10.87 12.28 2.68
CA GLY A 111 9.78 12.19 3.65
C GLY A 111 9.34 10.76 3.98
N LEU A 112 8.10 10.62 4.46
CA LEU A 112 7.47 9.34 4.75
C LEU A 112 6.61 8.89 3.57
N TYR A 113 6.86 7.67 3.11
CA TYR A 113 5.96 6.95 2.22
C TYR A 113 4.97 6.15 3.06
N VAL A 114 3.68 6.34 2.82
CA VAL A 114 2.59 5.74 3.61
C VAL A 114 1.65 4.98 2.68
N VAL A 115 1.30 3.76 3.06
CA VAL A 115 0.34 2.89 2.38
C VAL A 115 -0.79 2.52 3.33
N VAL A 116 -2.02 2.86 2.95
CA VAL A 116 -3.27 2.63 3.72
C VAL A 116 -4.24 1.73 2.95
N ASN A 117 -5.25 1.17 3.63
CA ASN A 117 -6.17 0.24 3.01
C ASN A 117 -7.06 0.91 1.95
N ALA A 118 -7.36 0.17 0.88
CA ALA A 118 -8.12 0.70 -0.25
C ALA A 118 -9.50 1.25 0.13
N GLY A 119 -10.20 0.60 1.05
CA GLY A 119 -11.54 1.01 1.49
C GLY A 119 -11.55 2.25 2.39
N ASN A 120 -10.45 2.53 3.08
CA ASN A 120 -10.36 3.61 4.06
C ASN A 120 -9.56 4.82 3.56
N LYS A 121 -8.76 4.66 2.49
CA LYS A 121 -7.79 5.67 2.04
C LYS A 121 -8.31 7.09 1.89
N ASP A 122 -9.53 7.28 1.37
CA ASP A 122 -10.09 8.62 1.17
C ASP A 122 -10.36 9.29 2.54
N ALA A 123 -10.83 8.51 3.52
CA ALA A 123 -11.04 8.96 4.90
C ALA A 123 -9.70 9.16 5.64
N ASP A 124 -8.75 8.23 5.49
CA ASP A 124 -7.44 8.31 6.15
C ASP A 124 -6.63 9.52 5.67
N PHE A 125 -6.60 9.75 4.35
CA PHE A 125 -5.92 10.91 3.78
C PHE A 125 -6.61 12.21 4.17
N ALA A 126 -7.94 12.24 4.29
CA ALA A 126 -8.65 13.41 4.80
C ALA A 126 -8.30 13.66 6.27
N HIS A 127 -8.27 12.62 7.10
CA HIS A 127 -7.91 12.70 8.51
C HIS A 127 -6.48 13.24 8.69
N LEU A 128 -5.50 12.67 7.97
CA LEU A 128 -4.11 13.12 8.03
C LEU A 128 -3.97 14.57 7.53
N ARG A 129 -4.56 14.93 6.39
CA ARG A 129 -4.50 16.30 5.86
C ARG A 129 -5.09 17.34 6.79
N ALA A 130 -6.22 17.03 7.43
CA ALA A 130 -6.88 17.95 8.36
C ALA A 130 -6.04 18.23 9.61
N ASN A 131 -5.05 17.37 9.89
CA ASN A 131 -4.27 17.38 11.11
C ASN A 131 -2.78 17.75 10.91
N LEU A 132 -2.31 17.77 9.66
CA LEU A 132 -1.03 18.35 9.30
C LEU A 132 -1.15 19.87 9.25
N SER A 133 -0.07 20.56 9.61
CA SER A 133 -0.01 22.01 9.72
C SER A 133 1.37 22.56 9.35
N GLY A 134 1.44 23.86 9.06
CA GLY A 134 2.66 24.52 8.58
C GLY A 134 3.07 24.00 7.21
N ASP A 135 4.35 23.66 7.07
CA ASP A 135 4.90 23.14 5.81
C ASP A 135 4.66 21.64 5.60
N ALA A 136 4.12 20.94 6.61
CA ALA A 136 3.84 19.51 6.51
C ALA A 136 2.64 19.27 5.57
N THR A 137 2.83 18.45 4.53
CA THR A 137 1.79 18.17 3.53
C THR A 137 1.70 16.69 3.21
N LEU A 138 0.51 16.26 2.76
CA LEU A 138 0.25 14.91 2.25
C LEU A 138 -0.10 14.97 0.76
N LYS A 139 0.77 14.39 -0.07
CA LYS A 139 0.58 14.19 -1.50
C LYS A 139 0.16 12.75 -1.78
N VAL A 140 -0.99 12.55 -2.38
CA VAL A 140 -1.41 11.22 -2.87
C VAL A 140 -0.61 10.89 -4.13
N LEU A 141 -0.18 9.63 -4.24
CA LEU A 141 0.58 9.11 -5.37
C LEU A 141 -0.36 8.24 -6.22
N ASP A 142 -1.18 8.88 -7.04
CA ASP A 142 -2.18 8.26 -7.91
C ASP A 142 -1.63 7.86 -9.30
N ASP A 143 -0.36 8.16 -9.56
CA ASP A 143 0.37 7.86 -10.80
C ASP A 143 1.20 6.56 -10.73
N ARG A 144 0.94 5.70 -9.74
CA ARG A 144 1.73 4.48 -9.47
C ARG A 144 0.88 3.23 -9.34
N ALA A 145 1.45 2.11 -9.80
CA ALA A 145 0.99 0.77 -9.43
C ALA A 145 1.77 0.28 -8.21
N LEU A 146 1.16 -0.62 -7.43
CA LEU A 146 1.81 -1.30 -6.31
C LEU A 146 1.70 -2.81 -6.56
N LEU A 147 2.85 -3.45 -6.68
CA LEU A 147 2.97 -4.88 -6.89
C LEU A 147 3.62 -5.52 -5.68
N ALA A 148 3.07 -6.65 -5.26
CA ALA A 148 3.66 -7.48 -4.22
C ALA A 148 4.06 -8.82 -4.84
N ILE A 149 5.35 -9.14 -4.76
CA ILE A 149 5.87 -10.47 -5.07
C ILE A 149 6.16 -11.19 -3.76
N GLN A 150 5.66 -12.43 -3.63
CA GLN A 150 5.60 -13.14 -2.36
C GLN A 150 5.96 -14.61 -2.57
N GLY A 151 6.60 -15.22 -1.58
CA GLY A 151 6.99 -16.64 -1.60
C GLY A 151 8.50 -16.86 -1.55
N PRO A 152 8.95 -18.12 -1.39
CA PRO A 152 10.36 -18.45 -1.16
C PRO A 152 11.28 -18.03 -2.31
N GLU A 153 10.78 -18.02 -3.54
CA GLU A 153 11.54 -17.67 -4.75
C GLU A 153 11.44 -16.17 -5.11
N ALA A 154 10.71 -15.36 -4.33
CA ALA A 154 10.42 -13.97 -4.67
C ALA A 154 11.68 -13.10 -4.82
N ALA A 155 12.67 -13.30 -3.95
CA ALA A 155 13.94 -12.56 -4.01
C ALA A 155 14.72 -12.89 -5.28
N GLU A 156 14.79 -14.17 -5.66
CA GLU A 156 15.46 -14.62 -6.89
C GLU A 156 14.79 -14.04 -8.14
N VAL A 157 13.45 -14.06 -8.19
CA VAL A 157 12.71 -13.45 -9.30
C VAL A 157 12.97 -11.94 -9.38
N MET A 158 13.00 -11.23 -8.24
CA MET A 158 13.29 -9.80 -8.21
C MET A 158 14.71 -9.45 -8.65
N ALA A 159 15.70 -10.27 -8.29
CA ALA A 159 17.09 -10.07 -8.68
C ALA A 159 17.30 -10.09 -10.22
N GLN A 160 16.42 -10.77 -10.97
CA GLN A 160 16.43 -10.77 -12.44
C GLN A 160 15.94 -9.45 -13.04
N HIS A 161 15.16 -8.67 -12.29
CA HIS A 161 14.57 -7.41 -12.73
C HIS A 161 15.30 -6.18 -12.18
N GLU A 162 15.90 -6.30 -10.99
CA GLU A 162 16.66 -5.24 -10.35
C GLU A 162 17.98 -5.80 -9.80
N PRO A 163 19.12 -5.61 -10.52
CA PRO A 163 20.40 -6.22 -10.15
C PRO A 163 20.89 -5.86 -8.75
N VAL A 164 20.51 -4.69 -8.22
CA VAL A 164 20.87 -4.26 -6.86
C VAL A 164 20.25 -5.13 -5.76
N LEU A 165 19.25 -5.96 -6.10
CA LEU A 165 18.61 -6.90 -5.18
C LEU A 165 19.24 -8.30 -5.20
N ALA A 166 20.27 -8.53 -6.03
CA ALA A 166 20.97 -9.80 -6.14
C ALA A 166 22.06 -10.02 -5.08
N GLU A 167 22.42 -8.95 -4.33
CA GLU A 167 23.43 -8.91 -3.27
C GLU A 167 22.80 -8.92 -1.87
#